data_AF-A0A093GZH1-F1
#
_entry.id   AF-A0A093GZH1-F1
#
_cell.length_a   1.000
_cell.length_b   1.000
_cell.length_c   1.000
_cell.angle_alpha   90.00
_cell.angle_beta   90.00
_cell.angle_gamma   90.00
#
_symmetry.space_group_name_H-M   'P 1'
#
loop_
_entity.id
_entity.type
_entity.pdbx_description
1 polymer ?
#
loop_
_entity_poly.entity_id
_entity_poly.type
_entity_poly.pdbx_seq_one_letter_code
_entity_poly.pdbx_strand_id
1 'polypeptide(L)'
;IAGGNLGVLIKAPQDSVNGTVGHSVLLPVSYKFTNSSCFPLSFHWTFSNRSDALITCTVLNCSLSAEGAPKHCFAKHFPHAAYRGRVVLFPENASLLLRDLQLSDGGVYSVT
;
A
#
# COMPACT_ATOMS: atom_id res chain seq x y z
N ILE A 1 15.41 -25.85 7.67
CA ILE A 1 14.09 -25.19 7.57
C ILE A 1 14.20 -24.20 6.41
N ALA A 2 13.68 -24.56 5.23
CA ALA A 2 13.90 -23.79 4.01
C ALA A 2 12.92 -22.61 3.95
N GLY A 3 13.42 -21.39 4.19
CA GLY A 3 12.67 -20.15 3.98
C GLY A 3 12.63 -19.84 2.49
N GLY A 4 11.48 -20.03 1.86
CA GLY A 4 11.27 -19.61 0.49
C GLY A 4 11.15 -18.08 0.42
N ASN A 5 12.04 -17.44 -0.34
CA ASN A 5 11.84 -16.06 -0.79
C ASN A 5 10.53 -16.04 -1.61
N LEU A 6 9.43 -15.56 -1.04
CA LEU A 6 8.20 -15.31 -1.81
C LEU A 6 8.57 -14.30 -2.91
N GLY A 7 8.45 -14.70 -4.18
CA GLY A 7 8.82 -13.91 -5.35
C GLY A 7 7.90 -12.70 -5.58
N VAL A 8 7.92 -11.74 -4.64
CA VAL A 8 7.20 -10.48 -4.71
C VAL A 8 8.16 -9.41 -5.23
N LEU A 9 7.83 -8.82 -6.38
CA LEU A 9 8.54 -7.66 -6.91
C LEU A 9 7.74 -6.41 -6.61
N ILE A 10 8.22 -5.59 -5.68
CA ILE A 10 7.61 -4.29 -5.34
C ILE A 10 8.35 -3.19 -6.09
N LYS A 11 7.60 -2.28 -6.71
CA LYS A 11 8.10 -1.05 -7.34
C LYS A 11 7.33 0.13 -6.77
N ALA A 12 8.02 0.89 -5.92
CA ALA A 12 7.58 2.21 -5.49
C ALA A 12 8.44 3.27 -6.21
N PRO A 13 7.85 4.32 -6.80
CA PRO A 13 8.62 5.45 -7.30
C PRO A 13 9.44 6.07 -6.17
N GLN A 14 10.72 6.36 -6.43
CA GLN A 14 11.60 7.03 -5.46
C GLN A 14 11.47 8.55 -5.51
N ASP A 15 10.72 9.08 -6.48
CA ASP A 15 10.47 10.50 -6.64
C ASP A 15 9.53 11.02 -5.56
N SER A 16 9.75 12.26 -5.12
CA SER A 16 8.87 12.92 -4.17
C SER A 16 7.52 13.22 -4.81
N VAL A 17 6.43 12.90 -4.11
CA VAL A 17 5.09 13.31 -4.52
C VAL A 17 4.72 14.62 -3.83
N ASN A 18 4.33 15.63 -4.62
CA ASN A 18 3.89 16.91 -4.08
C ASN A 18 2.37 16.90 -3.84
N GLY A 19 1.95 17.46 -2.71
CA GLY A 19 0.55 17.59 -2.33
C GLY A 19 0.22 19.00 -1.83
N THR A 20 -1.04 19.39 -1.97
CA THR A 20 -1.56 20.68 -1.47
C THR A 20 -2.46 20.43 -0.27
N VAL A 21 -2.34 21.26 0.77
CA VAL A 21 -3.21 21.19 1.96
C VAL A 21 -4.69 21.22 1.54
N GLY A 22 -5.51 20.38 2.19
CA GLY A 22 -6.93 20.18 1.90
C GLY A 22 -7.23 19.35 0.64
N HIS A 23 -6.24 19.06 -0.20
CA HIS A 23 -6.40 18.24 -1.39
C HIS A 23 -6.05 16.78 -1.11
N SER A 24 -6.17 15.94 -2.14
CA SER A 24 -5.75 14.54 -2.09
C SER A 24 -4.45 14.33 -2.85
N VAL A 25 -3.61 13.42 -2.37
CA VAL A 25 -2.40 12.97 -3.04
C VAL A 25 -2.40 11.46 -3.16
N LEU A 26 -1.94 10.95 -4.30
CA LEU A 26 -1.72 9.53 -4.51
C LEU A 26 -0.28 9.20 -4.19
N LEU A 27 -0.05 8.23 -3.31
CA LEU A 27 1.23 7.59 -3.08
C LEU A 27 1.26 6.31 -3.94
N PRO A 28 1.85 6.38 -5.15
CA PRO A 28 1.83 5.27 -6.09
C PRO A 28 2.78 4.17 -5.64
N VAL A 29 2.31 2.93 -5.67
CA VAL A 29 3.12 1.72 -5.58
C VAL A 29 2.58 0.76 -6.63
N SER A 30 3.41 -0.18 -7.05
CA SER A 30 2.96 -1.36 -7.77
C SER A 30 3.71 -2.58 -7.25
N TYR A 31 3.06 -3.72 -7.27
CA TYR A 31 3.70 -4.98 -6.93
C TYR A 31 3.23 -6.07 -7.89
N LYS A 32 4.10 -7.05 -8.10
CA LYS A 32 3.86 -8.20 -8.97
C LYS A 32 4.28 -9.46 -8.25
N PHE A 33 3.58 -10.55 -8.56
CA PHE A 33 3.94 -11.88 -8.09
C PHE A 33 4.34 -12.77 -9.25
N THR A 34 5.21 -13.72 -8.94
CA THR A 34 5.54 -14.82 -9.86
C THR A 34 4.52 -15.96 -9.81
N ASN A 35 3.69 -16.06 -8.78
CA ASN A 35 2.65 -17.09 -8.64
C ASN A 35 1.46 -16.59 -7.77
N SER A 36 0.26 -17.16 -7.98
CA SER A 36 -0.97 -16.83 -7.26
C SER A 36 -1.08 -17.44 -5.86
N SER A 37 -0.19 -18.38 -5.49
CA SER A 37 -0.09 -18.93 -4.13
C SER A 37 0.46 -17.95 -3.09
N CYS A 38 0.62 -16.68 -3.45
CA CYS A 38 1.13 -15.61 -2.59
C CYS A 38 0.05 -14.90 -1.75
N PHE A 39 -1.22 -15.34 -1.81
CA PHE A 39 -2.31 -14.80 -0.98
C PHE A 39 -2.69 -15.78 0.13
N PRO A 40 -3.00 -15.30 1.36
CA PRO A 40 -3.12 -13.90 1.76
C PRO A 40 -1.79 -13.14 1.81
N LEU A 41 -1.79 -11.91 1.29
CA LEU A 41 -0.67 -10.98 1.45
C LEU A 41 -1.07 -9.88 2.42
N SER A 42 -0.27 -9.65 3.45
CA SER A 42 -0.42 -8.49 4.31
C SER A 42 0.65 -7.46 3.99
N PHE A 43 0.26 -6.19 3.95
CA PHE A 43 1.19 -5.07 3.88
C PHE A 43 0.68 -3.91 4.74
N HIS A 44 1.60 -3.03 5.10
CA HIS A 44 1.29 -1.87 5.93
C HIS A 44 1.99 -0.62 5.41
N TRP A 45 1.25 0.48 5.37
CA TRP A 45 1.80 1.80 5.13
C TRP A 45 2.20 2.41 6.46
N THR A 46 3.43 2.91 6.55
CA THR A 46 3.97 3.56 7.75
C THR A 46 4.47 4.96 7.43
N PHE A 47 4.39 5.83 8.42
CA PHE A 47 5.02 7.14 8.38
C PHE A 47 6.37 7.05 9.07
N SER A 48 7.48 7.18 8.31
CA SER A 48 8.82 6.84 8.80
C SER A 48 9.26 7.63 10.03
N ASN A 49 8.68 8.81 10.26
CA ASN A 49 9.02 9.65 11.42
C ASN A 49 8.38 9.17 12.74
N ARG A 50 7.29 8.38 12.69
CA ARG A 50 6.58 7.91 13.89
C ARG A 50 6.56 6.41 14.07
N SER A 51 6.99 5.63 13.08
CA SER A 51 6.83 4.17 13.04
C SER A 51 5.37 3.68 13.19
N ASP A 52 4.41 4.61 13.25
CA ASP A 52 2.99 4.33 13.32
C ASP A 52 2.48 3.92 11.93
N ALA A 53 1.72 2.84 11.89
CA ALA A 53 1.03 2.42 10.68
C ALA A 53 -0.09 3.42 10.36
N LEU A 54 -0.14 3.93 9.13
CA LEU A 54 -1.29 4.66 8.61
C LEU A 54 -2.47 3.71 8.41
N ILE A 55 -2.19 2.58 7.78
CA ILE A 55 -3.17 1.57 7.44
C ILE A 55 -2.48 0.22 7.30
N THR A 56 -3.10 -0.79 7.90
CA THR A 56 -2.73 -2.20 7.69
C THR A 56 -3.74 -2.82 6.75
N CYS A 57 -3.27 -3.58 5.76
CA CYS A 57 -4.13 -4.29 4.83
C CYS A 57 -3.75 -5.76 4.71
N THR A 58 -4.76 -6.61 4.60
CA THR A 58 -4.62 -7.99 4.17
C THR A 58 -5.43 -8.19 2.90
N VAL A 59 -4.73 -8.50 1.81
CA VAL A 59 -5.26 -8.79 0.49
C VAL A 59 -5.46 -10.29 0.34
N LEU A 60 -6.63 -10.65 -0.18
CA LEU A 60 -7.19 -11.99 -0.24
C LEU A 60 -7.77 -12.25 -1.63
N ASN A 61 -7.77 -13.51 -2.06
CA ASN A 61 -8.53 -13.99 -3.22
C ASN A 61 -8.31 -13.17 -4.52
N CYS A 62 -7.09 -12.73 -4.80
CA CYS A 62 -6.80 -12.08 -6.08
C CYS A 62 -6.57 -13.10 -7.20
N SER A 63 -6.99 -12.71 -8.40
CA SER A 63 -6.45 -13.25 -9.65
C SER A 63 -5.14 -12.54 -10.03
N LEU A 64 -4.32 -13.14 -10.89
CA LEU A 64 -3.13 -12.51 -11.47
C LEU A 64 -3.32 -12.28 -12.97
N SER A 65 -2.85 -11.15 -13.45
CA SER A 65 -2.65 -10.92 -14.89
C SER A 65 -1.49 -11.76 -15.43
N ALA A 66 -1.38 -11.88 -16.76
CA ALA A 66 -0.25 -12.53 -17.42
C ALA A 66 1.13 -11.96 -16.98
N GLU A 67 1.14 -10.67 -16.62
CA GLU A 67 2.32 -9.93 -16.15
C GLU A 67 2.56 -10.04 -14.64
N GLY A 68 1.79 -10.87 -13.94
CA GLY A 68 1.90 -11.10 -12.49
C GLY A 68 1.27 -10.00 -11.61
N ALA A 69 0.63 -8.97 -12.19
CA ALA A 69 -0.05 -7.93 -11.42
C ALA A 69 -1.39 -8.45 -10.87
N PRO A 70 -1.70 -8.22 -9.57
CA PRO A 70 -2.96 -8.62 -8.96
C PRO A 70 -4.19 -7.95 -9.57
N LYS A 71 -5.30 -8.68 -9.63
CA LYS A 71 -6.60 -8.24 -10.15
C LYS A 71 -7.75 -8.88 -9.36
N HIS A 72 -8.89 -8.19 -9.30
CA HIS A 72 -10.11 -8.65 -8.63
C HIS A 72 -9.83 -9.07 -7.18
N CYS A 73 -9.13 -8.22 -6.44
CA CYS A 73 -8.72 -8.53 -5.09
C CYS A 73 -9.83 -8.24 -4.08
N PHE A 74 -9.93 -9.09 -3.05
CA PHE A 74 -10.64 -8.73 -1.83
C PHE A 74 -9.64 -8.17 -0.82
N ALA A 75 -9.99 -7.11 -0.10
CA ALA A 75 -9.08 -6.49 0.85
C ALA A 75 -9.79 -6.19 2.18
N LYS A 76 -9.14 -6.58 3.28
CA LYS A 76 -9.48 -6.11 4.62
C LYS A 76 -8.47 -5.03 4.99
N HIS A 77 -8.94 -3.85 5.40
CA HIS A 77 -8.05 -2.74 5.73
C HIS A 77 -8.46 -2.06 7.04
N PHE A 78 -7.45 -1.68 7.83
CA PHE A 78 -7.62 -1.13 9.17
C PHE A 78 -6.82 0.18 9.28
N PRO A 79 -7.44 1.32 8.94
CA PRO A 79 -6.78 2.62 9.07
C PRO A 79 -6.64 3.02 10.54
N HIS A 80 -5.48 3.59 10.86
CA HIS A 80 -5.23 4.20 12.16
C HIS A 80 -6.20 5.35 12.43
N ALA A 81 -6.51 5.60 13.70
CA ALA A 81 -7.56 6.53 14.12
C ALA A 81 -7.41 7.92 13.49
N ALA A 82 -6.19 8.45 13.43
CA ALA A 82 -5.88 9.77 12.86
C ALA A 82 -6.08 9.88 11.32
N TYR A 83 -6.19 8.74 10.64
CA TYR A 83 -6.32 8.66 9.18
C TYR A 83 -7.68 8.09 8.74
N ARG A 84 -8.56 7.74 9.68
CA ARG A 84 -9.92 7.25 9.37
C ARG A 84 -10.67 8.27 8.52
N GLY A 85 -11.24 7.80 7.41
CA GLY A 85 -11.97 8.65 6.45
C GLY A 85 -11.07 9.44 5.48
N ARG A 86 -9.76 9.53 5.75
CA ARG A 86 -8.80 10.24 4.90
C ARG A 86 -8.01 9.32 3.97
N VAL A 87 -7.89 8.03 4.29
CA VAL A 87 -7.15 7.07 3.46
C VAL A 87 -8.07 6.19 2.62
N VAL A 88 -7.68 6.00 1.36
CA VAL A 88 -8.26 5.00 0.46
C VAL A 88 -7.14 4.15 -0.11
N LEU A 89 -7.29 2.83 -0.01
CA LEU A 89 -6.30 1.87 -0.44
C LEU A 89 -6.71 1.20 -1.75
N PHE A 90 -5.74 1.02 -2.64
CA PHE A 90 -5.90 0.24 -3.88
C PHE A 90 -5.17 -1.10 -3.73
N PRO A 91 -5.87 -2.20 -3.44
CA PRO A 91 -5.22 -3.46 -3.12
C PRO A 91 -4.46 -4.07 -4.29
N GLU A 92 -4.86 -3.83 -5.53
CA GLU A 92 -4.21 -4.38 -6.73
C GLU A 92 -2.78 -3.88 -6.95
N ASN A 93 -2.44 -2.71 -6.40
CA ASN A 93 -1.12 -2.10 -6.57
C ASN A 93 -0.51 -1.57 -5.26
N ALA A 94 -1.21 -1.75 -4.13
CA ALA A 94 -0.84 -1.26 -2.80
C ALA A 94 -0.71 0.27 -2.71
N SER A 95 -1.19 1.01 -3.71
CA SER A 95 -1.17 2.47 -3.69
C SER A 95 -2.12 3.01 -2.63
N LEU A 96 -1.78 4.17 -2.08
CA LEU A 96 -2.56 4.85 -1.05
C LEU A 96 -2.95 6.23 -1.54
N LEU A 97 -4.25 6.53 -1.55
CA LEU A 97 -4.73 7.90 -1.68
C LEU A 97 -4.93 8.48 -0.28
N LEU A 98 -4.20 9.54 0.03
CA LEU A 98 -4.39 10.33 1.24
C LEU A 98 -5.15 11.60 0.89
N ARG A 99 -6.34 11.77 1.48
CA ARG A 99 -7.26 12.89 1.28
C ARG A 99 -7.12 13.90 2.41
N ASP A 100 -7.59 15.12 2.15
CA ASP A 100 -7.60 16.21 3.13
C ASP A 100 -6.23 16.37 3.79
N LEU A 101 -5.23 16.64 2.95
CA LEU A 101 -3.84 16.74 3.38
C LEU A 101 -3.66 17.86 4.40
N GLN A 102 -2.87 17.55 5.42
CA GLN A 102 -2.49 18.47 6.49
C GLN A 102 -0.97 18.70 6.43
N LEU A 103 -0.50 19.82 6.97
CA LEU A 103 0.95 20.09 7.02
C LEU A 103 1.72 18.99 7.76
N SER A 104 1.10 18.36 8.76
CA SER A 104 1.67 17.25 9.53
C SER A 104 1.75 15.92 8.77
N ASP A 105 1.10 15.81 7.61
CA ASP A 105 1.21 14.64 6.75
C ASP A 105 2.48 14.70 5.88
N GLY A 106 3.17 15.85 5.79
CA GLY A 106 4.42 15.95 5.03
C GLY A 106 5.53 15.08 5.62
N GLY A 107 6.10 14.17 4.82
CA GLY A 107 7.23 13.36 5.24
C GLY A 107 7.48 12.13 4.37
N VAL A 108 8.22 11.17 4.92
CA VAL A 108 8.58 9.92 4.24
C VAL A 108 7.59 8.84 4.62
N TYR A 109 7.08 8.15 3.60
CA TYR A 109 6.18 7.02 3.74
C TYR A 109 6.87 5.74 3.27
N SER A 110 6.61 4.64 3.96
CA SER A 110 7.13 3.32 3.60
C SER A 110 5.98 2.31 3.50
N VAL A 111 6.16 1.30 2.65
CA VAL A 111 5.26 0.15 2.55
C VAL A 111 6.08 -1.14 2.70
N THR A 112 5.61 -2.04 3.54
CA THR A 112 6.29 -3.28 3.93
C THR A 112 5.32 -4.44 4.08
#